data_AF-A0A430BJ06-F1
#
_entry.id   AF-A0A430BJ06-F1
#
_cell.length_a   1.000
_cell.length_b   1.000
_cell.length_c   1.000
_cell.angle_alpha   90.00
_cell.angle_beta   90.00
_cell.angle_gamma   90.00
#
_symmetry.space_group_name_H-M   'P 1'
#
loop_
_entity.id
_entity.type
_entity.pdbx_description
1 polymer ?
#
loop_
_entity_poly.entity_id
_entity_poly.type
_entity_poly.pdbx_seq_one_letter_code
_entity_poly.pdbx_strand_id
1 'polypeptide(L)'
;MNDNEPWPQIGQAMNSHVVRTLARAVGWRLTDMPADLGLPLAGCLYCEANHLLVTTTVGSLAASIAAMDSVLVETRSDALIIRTPAEDAMPGFALGLWHSGRVTWHWMLTLWVDVDAGLWLVPTPDKRDGTAASGFQLTARHLHVEEVPWRTAHERADGLVRAIRLLVHGERSPASGPAGGEDRS
;
A
#
# COMPACT_ATOMS: atom_id res chain seq x y z
N MET A 1 -19.32 -26.75 0.94
CA MET A 1 -18.92 -25.38 1.26
C MET A 1 -17.84 -25.51 2.30
N ASN A 2 -16.60 -25.15 1.98
CA ASN A 2 -15.49 -25.22 2.94
C ASN A 2 -15.42 -23.91 3.72
N ASP A 3 -15.62 -23.99 5.04
CA ASP A 3 -15.55 -22.90 6.03
C ASP A 3 -14.11 -22.38 6.29
N ASN A 4 -13.27 -22.31 5.25
CA ASN A 4 -11.89 -21.84 5.34
C ASN A 4 -11.75 -20.50 4.61
N GLU A 5 -12.57 -19.50 4.95
CA GLU A 5 -12.28 -18.14 4.52
C GLU A 5 -11.14 -17.58 5.40
N PRO A 6 -9.98 -17.22 4.82
CA PRO A 6 -8.86 -16.71 5.57
C PRO A 6 -9.14 -15.25 5.91
N TRP A 7 -9.95 -15.03 6.95
CA TRP A 7 -10.13 -13.71 7.52
C TRP A 7 -8.76 -13.13 7.91
N PRO A 8 -8.53 -11.81 7.77
CA PRO A 8 -7.36 -11.18 8.34
C PRO A 8 -7.28 -11.56 9.82
N GLN A 9 -6.20 -12.22 10.22
CA GLN A 9 -6.07 -12.62 11.61
C GLN A 9 -5.83 -11.36 12.44
N ILE A 10 -6.49 -11.26 13.59
CA ILE A 10 -6.28 -10.15 14.53
C ILE A 10 -4.79 -10.08 14.88
N GLY A 11 -4.21 -8.88 14.80
CA GLY A 11 -2.79 -8.64 15.06
C GLY A 11 -1.83 -9.00 13.92
N GLN A 12 -2.29 -9.60 12.82
CA GLN A 12 -1.42 -9.92 11.68
C GLN A 12 -0.86 -8.65 11.01
N ALA A 13 -1.70 -7.62 10.88
CA ALA A 13 -1.30 -6.35 10.28
C ALA A 13 -0.19 -5.66 11.09
N MET A 14 -0.30 -5.64 12.43
CA MET A 14 0.72 -5.08 13.33
C MET A 14 2.07 -5.83 13.20
N ASN A 15 2.01 -7.14 13.05
CA ASN A 15 3.19 -7.99 12.95
C ASN A 15 3.82 -8.02 11.55
N SER A 16 3.21 -7.39 10.55
CA SER A 16 3.73 -7.34 9.18
C SER A 16 4.91 -6.38 9.03
N HIS A 17 6.02 -6.92 8.51
CA HIS A 17 7.19 -6.13 8.14
C HIS A 17 6.90 -5.10 7.05
N VAL A 18 6.06 -5.45 6.07
CA VAL A 18 5.66 -4.56 4.98
C VAL A 18 4.88 -3.36 5.54
N VAL A 19 3.90 -3.61 6.41
CA VAL A 19 3.10 -2.56 7.06
C VAL A 19 4.01 -1.59 7.83
N ARG A 20 4.91 -2.11 8.66
CA ARG A 20 5.84 -1.28 9.45
C ARG A 20 6.78 -0.46 8.57
N THR A 21 7.28 -1.06 7.50
CA THR A 21 8.18 -0.39 6.54
C THR A 21 7.46 0.76 5.84
N LEU A 22 6.24 0.52 5.34
CA LEU A 22 5.42 1.56 4.72
C LEU A 22 5.06 2.66 5.72
N ALA A 23 4.59 2.30 6.92
CA ALA A 23 4.22 3.27 7.93
C ALA A 23 5.40 4.18 8.30
N ARG A 24 6.59 3.63 8.47
CA ARG A 24 7.81 4.40 8.74
C ARG A 24 8.20 5.30 7.56
N ALA A 25 8.19 4.77 6.34
CA ALA A 25 8.60 5.53 5.16
C ALA A 25 7.64 6.67 4.85
N VAL A 26 6.34 6.43 4.97
CA VAL A 26 5.30 7.42 4.68
C VAL A 26 5.07 8.38 5.86
N GLY A 27 5.37 7.95 7.09
CA GLY A 27 5.12 8.71 8.31
C GLY A 27 3.72 8.47 8.91
N TRP A 28 3.12 7.31 8.65
CA TRP A 28 1.83 6.94 9.25
C TRP A 28 1.98 6.61 10.74
N ARG A 29 1.00 7.04 11.52
CA ARG A 29 0.82 6.64 12.92
C ARG A 29 -0.34 5.65 12.98
N LEU A 30 0.02 4.37 12.96
CA LEU A 30 -0.95 3.27 12.97
C LEU A 30 -1.30 2.88 14.41
N THR A 31 -2.58 2.66 14.66
CA THR A 31 -3.13 2.20 15.94
C THR A 31 -4.01 0.97 15.70
N ASP A 32 -4.07 0.04 16.65
CA ASP A 32 -4.97 -1.11 16.55
C ASP A 32 -6.43 -0.67 16.65
N MET A 33 -7.29 -1.29 15.83
CA MET A 33 -8.73 -1.14 16.01
C MET A 33 -9.20 -1.92 17.26
N PRO A 34 -10.20 -1.41 17.98
CA PRO A 34 -10.78 -2.12 19.13
C PRO A 34 -11.25 -3.54 18.77
N ALA A 35 -10.91 -4.51 19.63
CA ALA A 35 -11.17 -5.93 19.39
C ALA A 35 -12.67 -6.30 19.43
N ASP A 36 -13.50 -5.47 20.05
CA ASP A 36 -14.95 -5.62 20.18
C ASP A 36 -15.72 -5.23 18.90
N LEU A 37 -15.06 -4.61 17.92
CA LEU A 37 -15.67 -4.23 16.63
C LEU A 37 -15.89 -5.41 15.66
N GLY A 38 -15.46 -6.62 16.04
CA GLY A 38 -15.59 -7.81 15.21
C GLY A 38 -14.71 -7.80 13.96
N LEU A 39 -14.65 -8.93 13.26
CA LEU A 39 -13.92 -9.04 12.00
C LEU A 39 -14.73 -8.50 10.82
N PRO A 40 -14.09 -7.89 9.81
CA PRO A 40 -12.64 -7.76 9.65
C PRO A 40 -12.02 -6.52 10.34
N LEU A 41 -12.84 -5.63 10.92
CA LEU A 41 -12.40 -4.33 11.43
C LEU A 41 -11.39 -4.46 12.59
N ALA A 42 -11.61 -5.38 13.53
CA ALA A 42 -10.68 -5.70 14.62
C ALA A 42 -9.32 -6.26 14.12
N GLY A 43 -9.24 -6.72 12.87
CA GLY A 43 -8.00 -7.16 12.21
C GLY A 43 -7.27 -6.04 11.46
N CYS A 44 -7.75 -4.81 11.55
CA CYS A 44 -7.16 -3.65 10.88
C CYS A 44 -6.35 -2.78 11.86
N LEU A 45 -5.37 -2.09 11.30
CA LEU A 45 -4.78 -0.90 11.89
C LEU A 45 -5.47 0.33 11.32
N TYR A 46 -5.47 1.42 12.07
CA TYR A 46 -6.07 2.68 11.66
C TYR A 46 -5.07 3.82 11.77
N CYS A 47 -5.03 4.65 10.72
CA CYS A 47 -4.32 5.91 10.68
C CYS A 47 -5.33 7.06 10.67
N GLU A 48 -5.38 7.82 11.78
CA GLU A 48 -6.34 8.90 11.94
C GLU A 48 -6.11 10.06 10.96
N ALA A 49 -4.84 10.39 10.68
CA ALA A 49 -4.48 11.57 9.88
C ALA A 49 -5.00 11.53 8.42
N ASN A 50 -5.35 10.35 7.93
CA ASN A 50 -5.82 10.13 6.57
C ASN A 50 -7.01 9.18 6.49
N HIS A 51 -7.66 8.89 7.62
CA HIS A 51 -8.80 7.97 7.70
C HIS A 51 -8.55 6.66 6.92
N LEU A 52 -7.40 6.03 7.17
CA LEU A 52 -6.95 4.85 6.45
C LEU A 52 -6.96 3.61 7.35
N LEU A 53 -7.70 2.59 6.92
CA LEU A 53 -7.61 1.23 7.46
C LEU A 53 -6.51 0.45 6.73
N VAL A 54 -5.60 -0.17 7.46
CA VAL A 54 -4.54 -1.00 6.90
C VAL A 54 -4.68 -2.42 7.42
N THR A 55 -4.73 -3.39 6.52
CA THR A 55 -4.77 -4.81 6.90
C THR A 55 -3.91 -5.66 5.99
N THR A 56 -3.71 -6.91 6.39
CA THR A 56 -2.90 -7.90 5.67
C THR A 56 -3.71 -9.15 5.37
N THR A 57 -3.39 -9.82 4.28
CA THR A 57 -3.98 -11.11 3.93
C THR A 57 -2.93 -12.05 3.36
N VAL A 58 -3.03 -13.33 3.71
CA VAL A 58 -2.28 -14.43 3.04
C VAL A 58 -3.12 -15.09 1.94
N GLY A 59 -4.40 -14.75 1.86
CA GLY A 59 -5.37 -15.36 0.96
C GLY A 59 -5.63 -14.54 -0.30
N SER A 60 -6.84 -14.72 -0.84
CA SER A 60 -7.31 -14.00 -2.03
C SER A 60 -7.57 -12.53 -1.71
N LEU A 61 -6.93 -11.62 -2.47
CA LEU A 61 -7.25 -10.19 -2.40
C LEU A 61 -8.73 -9.94 -2.69
N ALA A 62 -9.35 -10.69 -3.62
CA ALA A 62 -10.76 -10.50 -3.96
C ALA A 62 -11.69 -10.83 -2.78
N ALA A 63 -11.37 -11.88 -2.00
CA ALA A 63 -12.13 -12.22 -0.80
C ALA A 63 -11.97 -11.15 0.29
N SER A 64 -10.74 -10.68 0.51
CA SER A 64 -10.48 -9.60 1.48
C SER A 64 -11.13 -8.27 1.06
N ILE A 65 -11.21 -7.97 -0.23
CA ILE A 65 -11.94 -6.82 -0.77
C ILE A 65 -13.43 -6.94 -0.47
N ALA A 66 -14.04 -8.09 -0.78
CA ALA A 66 -15.46 -8.32 -0.53
C ALA A 66 -15.82 -8.19 0.96
N ALA A 67 -14.94 -8.67 1.85
CA ALA A 67 -15.08 -8.54 3.30
C ALA A 67 -15.02 -7.09 3.79
N MET A 68 -14.17 -6.26 3.17
CA MET A 68 -13.94 -4.88 3.61
C MET A 68 -14.97 -3.91 3.04
N ASP A 69 -15.65 -4.23 1.94
CA ASP A 69 -16.51 -3.28 1.21
C ASP A 69 -17.56 -2.58 2.09
N SER A 70 -18.34 -3.33 2.86
CA SER A 70 -19.32 -2.78 3.80
C SER A 70 -18.68 -1.99 4.94
N VAL A 71 -17.53 -2.46 5.43
CA VAL A 71 -16.77 -1.79 6.49
C VAL A 71 -16.33 -0.39 6.06
N LEU A 72 -15.86 -0.22 4.83
CA LEU A 72 -15.44 1.09 4.32
C LEU A 72 -16.64 2.05 4.19
N VAL A 73 -17.81 1.55 3.80
CA VAL A 73 -19.03 2.35 3.74
C VAL A 73 -19.45 2.84 5.12
N GLU A 74 -19.41 1.97 6.13
CA GLU A 74 -19.79 2.27 7.51
C GLU A 74 -18.80 3.22 8.20
N THR A 75 -17.51 2.94 8.05
CA THR A 75 -16.42 3.72 8.69
C THR A 75 -16.05 4.98 7.93
N ARG A 76 -16.50 5.13 6.68
CA ARG A 76 -16.17 6.24 5.77
C ARG A 76 -14.66 6.47 5.65
N SER A 77 -13.93 5.36 5.61
CA SER A 77 -12.47 5.33 5.59
C SER A 77 -11.97 4.73 4.28
N ASP A 78 -10.79 5.13 3.86
CA ASP A 78 -10.03 4.42 2.83
C ASP A 78 -9.45 3.13 3.42
N ALA A 79 -9.07 2.19 2.56
CA ALA A 79 -8.38 0.99 3.02
C ALA A 79 -7.21 0.57 2.12
N LEU A 80 -6.15 0.06 2.76
CA LEU A 80 -5.02 -0.59 2.13
C LEU A 80 -4.96 -2.05 2.60
N ILE A 81 -5.14 -2.97 1.66
CA ILE A 81 -4.97 -4.41 1.88
C ILE A 81 -3.62 -4.83 1.30
N ILE A 82 -2.78 -5.43 2.14
CA ILE A 82 -1.46 -5.92 1.76
C ILE A 82 -1.51 -7.44 1.72
N ARG A 83 -1.39 -8.02 0.52
CA ARG A 83 -1.22 -9.46 0.37
C ARG A 83 0.23 -9.83 0.66
N THR A 84 0.45 -10.50 1.77
CA THR A 84 1.73 -11.09 2.14
C THR A 84 1.86 -12.47 1.51
N PRO A 85 2.77 -12.69 0.55
CA PRO A 85 2.94 -13.99 -0.08
C PRO A 85 3.63 -14.98 0.86
N ALA A 86 3.46 -16.28 0.55
CA ALA A 86 4.02 -17.36 1.35
C ALA A 86 5.56 -17.44 1.27
N GLU A 87 6.17 -17.21 0.09
CA GLU A 87 7.63 -17.22 -0.12
C GLU A 87 8.03 -16.33 -1.32
N ASP A 88 9.18 -15.63 -1.22
CA ASP A 88 9.98 -14.87 -2.23
C ASP A 88 9.28 -14.01 -3.30
N ALA A 89 7.96 -13.88 -3.25
CA ALA A 89 7.20 -13.03 -4.15
C ALA A 89 7.06 -11.62 -3.57
N MET A 90 6.88 -10.65 -4.46
CA MET A 90 6.57 -9.29 -4.04
C MET A 90 5.16 -9.21 -3.45
N PRO A 91 4.97 -8.41 -2.38
CA PRO A 91 3.63 -8.18 -1.85
C PRO A 91 2.74 -7.55 -2.92
N GLY A 92 1.48 -8.00 -2.95
CA GLY A 92 0.45 -7.42 -3.78
C GLY A 92 -0.40 -6.46 -2.96
N PHE A 93 -0.90 -5.40 -3.58
CA PHE A 93 -1.69 -4.39 -2.89
C PHE A 93 -3.08 -4.26 -3.51
N ALA A 94 -4.06 -3.97 -2.66
CA ALA A 94 -5.35 -3.44 -3.06
C ALA A 94 -5.67 -2.19 -2.22
N LEU A 95 -6.30 -1.22 -2.86
CA LEU A 95 -6.65 0.07 -2.30
C LEU A 95 -8.14 0.32 -2.53
N GLY A 96 -8.88 0.52 -1.44
CA GLY A 96 -10.28 0.93 -1.46
C GLY A 96 -10.36 2.41 -1.13
N LEU A 97 -10.95 3.19 -2.02
CA LEU A 97 -11.16 4.62 -1.81
C LEU A 97 -12.64 4.89 -1.51
N TRP A 98 -12.92 5.49 -0.36
CA TRP A 98 -14.27 5.90 -0.01
C TRP A 98 -14.54 7.33 -0.49
N HIS A 99 -15.61 7.52 -1.25
CA HIS A 99 -16.04 8.84 -1.68
C HIS A 99 -17.56 8.89 -1.87
N SER A 100 -18.22 9.87 -1.23
CA SER A 100 -19.64 10.19 -1.42
C SER A 100 -20.57 8.96 -1.31
N GLY A 101 -20.33 8.11 -0.30
CA GLY A 101 -21.14 6.92 -0.03
C GLY A 101 -20.88 5.73 -0.96
N ARG A 102 -19.81 5.76 -1.74
CA ARG A 102 -19.37 4.66 -2.60
C ARG A 102 -17.91 4.32 -2.32
N VAL A 103 -17.57 3.05 -2.51
CA VAL A 103 -16.20 2.55 -2.45
C VAL A 103 -15.74 2.21 -3.86
N THR A 104 -14.55 2.67 -4.23
CA THR A 104 -13.89 2.30 -5.48
C THR A 104 -12.65 1.49 -5.15
N TRP A 105 -12.60 0.24 -5.62
CA TRP A 105 -11.48 -0.65 -5.39
C TRP A 105 -10.51 -0.66 -6.57
N HIS A 106 -9.23 -0.53 -6.25
CA HIS A 106 -8.10 -0.71 -7.14
C HIS A 106 -7.27 -1.87 -6.62
N TRP A 107 -6.98 -2.86 -7.45
CA TRP A 107 -6.29 -4.07 -7.02
C TRP A 107 -5.28 -4.51 -8.07
N MET A 108 -4.42 -5.46 -7.70
CA MET A 108 -3.22 -5.79 -8.48
C MET A 108 -2.28 -4.59 -8.61
N LEU A 109 -2.14 -3.87 -7.51
CA LEU A 109 -1.16 -2.80 -7.36
C LEU A 109 0.15 -3.38 -6.85
N THR A 110 1.25 -2.73 -7.22
CA THR A 110 2.60 -2.99 -6.73
C THR A 110 3.20 -1.71 -6.17
N LEU A 111 4.15 -1.84 -5.24
CA LEU A 111 4.88 -0.70 -4.70
C LEU A 111 5.90 -0.22 -5.72
N TRP A 112 5.99 1.10 -5.90
CA TRP A 112 7.00 1.76 -6.68
C TRP A 112 7.60 2.91 -5.86
N VAL A 113 8.91 3.10 -5.96
CA VAL A 113 9.62 4.13 -5.21
C VAL A 113 10.30 5.11 -6.17
N ASP A 114 10.01 6.39 -5.99
CA ASP A 114 10.59 7.48 -6.76
C ASP A 114 12.07 7.69 -6.44
N VAL A 115 12.79 8.43 -7.30
CA VAL A 115 14.16 8.87 -7.04
C VAL A 115 14.24 9.74 -5.79
N ASP A 116 13.23 10.58 -5.56
CA ASP A 116 13.11 11.43 -4.36
C ASP A 116 12.46 10.70 -3.18
N ALA A 117 12.43 9.37 -3.22
CA ALA A 117 11.88 8.49 -2.19
C ALA A 117 10.37 8.68 -1.91
N GLY A 118 9.63 9.23 -2.87
CA GLY A 118 8.16 9.16 -2.89
C GLY A 118 7.67 7.72 -3.05
N LEU A 119 6.66 7.32 -2.28
CA LEU A 119 6.10 5.97 -2.34
C LEU A 119 4.79 5.99 -3.11
N TRP A 120 4.64 5.03 -4.00
CA TRP A 120 3.50 4.94 -4.91
C TRP A 120 2.97 3.51 -4.96
N LEU A 121 1.64 3.37 -5.02
CA LEU A 121 1.01 2.14 -5.49
C LEU A 121 0.64 2.32 -6.95
N VAL A 122 1.12 1.43 -7.80
CA VAL A 122 0.91 1.52 -9.25
C VAL A 122 0.41 0.20 -9.84
N PRO A 123 -0.29 0.22 -10.98
CA PRO A 123 -0.75 -1.01 -11.64
C PRO A 123 0.40 -1.97 -11.97
N THR A 124 0.18 -3.27 -11.72
CA THR A 124 1.14 -4.33 -12.05
C THR A 124 1.37 -4.40 -13.58
N PRO A 125 2.62 -4.45 -14.06
CA PRO A 125 2.95 -4.35 -15.49
C PRO A 125 2.28 -5.32 -16.45
N ASP A 126 2.00 -6.55 -16.01
CA ASP A 126 1.62 -7.64 -16.92
C ASP A 126 0.12 -7.91 -16.97
N LYS A 127 -0.67 -7.15 -16.20
CA LYS A 127 -2.13 -7.31 -16.16
C LYS A 127 -2.75 -6.31 -17.12
N ARG A 128 -3.14 -6.79 -18.30
CA ARG A 128 -3.88 -6.06 -19.34
C ARG A 128 -5.27 -5.65 -18.86
N ASP A 129 -5.37 -4.67 -17.98
CA ASP A 129 -6.52 -3.78 -17.97
C ASP A 129 -6.00 -2.40 -18.34
N GLY A 130 -6.28 -1.99 -19.58
CA GLY A 130 -5.84 -0.75 -20.21
C GLY A 130 -6.49 0.52 -19.61
N THR A 131 -6.64 0.55 -18.29
CA THR A 131 -7.25 1.63 -17.49
C THR A 131 -6.53 1.64 -16.15
N ALA A 132 -5.61 2.55 -15.81
CA ALA A 132 -5.23 3.82 -16.38
C ALA A 132 -3.76 4.10 -16.03
N ALA A 133 -3.15 5.09 -16.68
CA ALA A 133 -1.84 5.65 -16.38
C ALA A 133 -1.80 6.38 -15.02
N SER A 134 -2.50 5.88 -14.00
CA SER A 134 -2.65 6.53 -12.70
C SER A 134 -1.99 5.70 -11.61
N GLY A 135 -1.23 6.39 -10.76
CA GLY A 135 -0.67 5.87 -9.53
C GLY A 135 -1.35 6.50 -8.31
N PHE A 136 -1.17 5.87 -7.16
CA PHE A 136 -1.65 6.36 -5.88
C PHE A 136 -0.43 6.72 -5.03
N GLN A 137 -0.20 8.02 -4.82
CA GLN A 137 0.89 8.45 -3.97
C GLN A 137 0.53 8.21 -2.50
N LEU A 138 1.39 7.47 -1.80
CA LEU A 138 1.26 7.25 -0.37
C LEU A 138 1.89 8.44 0.37
N THR A 139 1.05 9.21 1.05
CA THR A 139 1.49 10.37 1.84
C THR A 139 1.11 10.22 3.30
N ALA A 140 1.68 11.04 4.18
CA ALA A 140 1.27 11.10 5.58
C ALA A 140 -0.18 11.58 5.78
N ARG A 141 -0.82 12.05 4.71
CA ARG A 141 -2.18 12.56 4.67
C ARG A 141 -3.00 11.70 3.68
N HIS A 142 -4.03 12.30 3.10
CA HIS A 142 -4.94 11.65 2.18
C HIS A 142 -4.17 11.09 0.97
N LEU A 143 -4.69 10.00 0.42
CA LEU A 143 -4.14 9.39 -0.78
C LEU A 143 -4.44 10.28 -1.98
N HIS A 144 -3.44 10.48 -2.83
CA HIS A 144 -3.57 11.28 -4.05
C HIS A 144 -3.56 10.34 -5.26
N VAL A 145 -4.61 10.43 -6.07
CA VAL A 145 -4.66 9.80 -7.39
C VAL A 145 -4.00 10.75 -8.37
N GLU A 146 -2.90 10.32 -8.98
CA GLU A 146 -2.14 11.13 -9.94
C GLU A 146 -1.74 10.30 -11.15
N GLU A 147 -1.18 10.94 -12.17
CA GLU A 147 -0.50 10.20 -13.23
C GLU A 147 0.68 9.41 -12.68
N VAL A 148 1.02 8.30 -13.32
CA VAL A 148 2.18 7.50 -12.93
C VAL A 148 3.46 8.36 -12.96
N PRO A 149 4.36 8.20 -11.98
CA PRO A 149 5.47 9.12 -11.78
C PRO A 149 6.63 8.95 -12.77
N TRP A 150 6.63 7.90 -13.60
CA TRP A 150 7.70 7.65 -14.57
C TRP A 150 7.33 8.11 -15.98
N ARG A 151 8.32 8.63 -16.70
CA ARG A 151 8.26 9.02 -18.11
C ARG A 151 8.75 7.91 -19.03
N THR A 152 9.62 7.03 -18.52
CA THR A 152 10.24 5.96 -19.32
C THR A 152 10.05 4.58 -18.71
N ALA A 153 10.16 3.54 -19.55
CA ALA A 153 10.16 2.16 -19.07
C ALA A 153 11.35 1.82 -18.16
N HIS A 154 12.47 2.54 -18.33
CA HIS A 154 13.64 2.39 -17.48
C HIS A 154 13.39 2.95 -16.07
N GLU A 155 12.87 4.17 -15.97
CA GLU A 155 12.47 4.77 -14.68
C GLU A 155 11.43 3.91 -13.95
N ARG A 156 10.49 3.33 -14.71
CA ARG A 156 9.54 2.35 -14.19
C ARG A 156 10.25 1.18 -13.54
N ALA A 157 11.16 0.52 -14.27
CA ALA A 157 11.90 -0.64 -13.77
C ALA A 157 12.75 -0.29 -12.53
N ASP A 158 13.44 0.84 -12.56
CA ASP A 158 14.31 1.28 -11.46
C ASP A 158 13.53 1.54 -10.17
N GLY A 159 12.34 2.12 -10.25
CA GLY A 159 11.52 2.35 -9.06
C GLY A 159 10.92 1.07 -8.48
N LEU A 160 10.72 0.02 -9.29
CA LEU A 160 10.39 -1.32 -8.79
C LEU A 160 11.60 -1.95 -8.06
N VAL A 161 12.83 -1.76 -8.57
CA VAL A 161 14.05 -2.21 -7.89
C VAL A 161 14.23 -1.49 -6.54
N ARG A 162 14.00 -0.16 -6.50
CA ARG A 162 14.01 0.59 -5.24
C ARG A 162 12.93 0.12 -4.26
N ALA A 163 11.74 -0.24 -4.74
CA ALA A 163 10.68 -0.81 -3.90
C ALA A 163 11.09 -2.16 -3.28
N ILE A 164 11.73 -3.04 -4.05
CA ILE A 164 12.28 -4.31 -3.54
C ILE A 164 13.29 -4.02 -2.43
N ARG A 165 14.25 -3.13 -2.66
CA ARG A 165 15.27 -2.78 -1.66
C ARG A 165 14.66 -2.22 -0.38
N LEU A 166 13.68 -1.33 -0.51
CA LEU A 166 12.96 -0.77 0.64
C LEU A 166 12.29 -1.86 1.46
N LEU A 167 11.59 -2.80 0.81
CA LEU A 167 10.85 -3.85 1.51
C LEU A 167 11.77 -4.92 2.12
N VAL A 168 12.90 -5.25 1.51
CA VAL A 168 13.84 -6.25 2.03
C VAL A 168 14.71 -5.67 3.15
N HIS A 169 15.24 -4.46 2.98
CA HIS A 169 16.26 -3.90 3.89
C HIS A 169 15.72 -2.81 4.82
N GLY A 170 14.52 -2.27 4.56
CA GLY A 170 13.99 -1.12 5.31
C GLY A 170 14.74 0.19 5.03
N GLU A 171 15.64 0.20 4.04
CA GLU A 171 16.47 1.35 3.69
C GLU A 171 15.81 2.20 2.60
N ARG A 172 15.69 3.50 2.84
CA ARG A 172 15.53 4.48 1.77
C ARG A 172 16.93 4.71 1.18
N SER A 173 17.15 4.41 -0.10
CA SER A 173 18.38 4.85 -0.75
C SER A 173 18.49 6.38 -0.61
N PRO A 174 19.66 6.91 -0.20
CA PRO A 174 19.85 8.35 -0.20
C PRO A 174 19.71 8.85 -1.63
N ALA A 175 18.95 9.92 -1.81
CA ALA A 175 18.93 10.64 -3.07
C ALA A 175 20.38 11.03 -3.40
N SER A 176 20.91 10.51 -4.50
CA SER A 176 22.17 11.00 -5.06
C SER A 176 21.95 12.44 -5.50
N GLY A 177 22.16 13.38 -4.58
CA GLY A 177 22.20 14.81 -4.91
C GLY A 177 23.31 15.06 -5.93
N PRO A 178 23.14 16.06 -6.82
CA PRO A 178 24.18 16.38 -7.78
C PRO A 178 25.44 16.78 -7.02
N ALA A 179 26.58 16.22 -7.43
CA ALA A 179 27.89 16.69 -7.02
C ALA A 179 28.10 18.12 -7.56
N GLY A 180 27.54 19.12 -6.88
CA GLY A 180 28.12 20.47 -6.87
C GLY A 180 29.38 20.36 -6.01
N GLY A 181 30.59 20.54 -6.55
CA GLY A 181 30.95 21.64 -7.41
C GLY A 181 31.36 22.81 -6.54
N GLU A 182 32.43 22.62 -5.77
CA GLU A 182 33.24 23.69 -5.19
C GLU A 182 34.57 23.05 -4.80
N ASP A 183 35.60 23.26 -5.62
CA ASP A 183 36.90 23.49 -5.03
C ASP A 183 37.59 24.64 -5.74
N ARG A 184 38.10 25.52 -4.90
CA ARG A 184 38.56 26.87 -5.21
C ARG A 184 39.96 26.82 -5.79
N SER A 185 40.25 27.72 -6.73
CA SER A 185 41.57 28.36 -6.88
C SER A 185 41.38 29.71 -7.53
#